data_AF-A0A944FSP8-F1
#
_entry.id   AF-A0A944FSP8-F1
#
_cell.length_a   1.000
_cell.length_b   1.000
_cell.length_c   1.000
_cell.angle_alpha   90.00
_cell.angle_beta   90.00
_cell.angle_gamma   90.00
#
_symmetry.space_group_name_H-M   'P 1'
#
loop_
_entity.id
_entity.type
_entity.pdbx_description
1 polymer ?
#
loop_
_entity_poly.entity_id
_entity_poly.type
_entity_poly.pdbx_seq_one_letter_code
_entity_poly.pdbx_strand_id
1 'polypeptide(L)'
;MDVLQIIVLILGAVLFTVSFFIPDKQVNTKEIKEKEERIFKELVEQELPDIRKMIEDATQDGIEHAKETTKRQMERLTNEKMMAINEYSDTVMSEIHKNHEEAVFLYDMLNNKHAQVKNTAAELNQVMKQSKQAQNTAKANKVNDEKEAKEEKSALLSPEFEPMSLAKDENVNNVEIMFATDANESNSNDQILEMHKAGKSNMAIARELGLGIGEVKLVIDLFEGGM
;
A
#
# COMPACT_ATOMS: atom_id res chain seq x y z
N MET A 1 -2.75 -53.74 103.83
CA MET A 1 -2.04 -52.85 102.90
C MET A 1 -0.60 -53.33 102.86
N ASP A 2 -0.16 -53.80 101.71
CA ASP A 2 1.22 -54.28 101.55
C ASP A 2 2.17 -53.08 101.40
N VAL A 3 3.43 -53.21 101.85
CA VAL A 3 4.41 -52.11 101.87
C VAL A 3 4.65 -51.56 100.46
N LEU A 4 4.59 -52.42 99.45
CA LEU A 4 4.71 -52.03 98.03
C LEU A 4 3.58 -51.11 97.56
N GLN A 5 2.35 -51.30 98.04
CA GLN A 5 1.21 -50.45 97.66
C GLN A 5 1.38 -49.01 98.17
N ILE A 6 1.94 -48.86 99.37
CA ILE A 6 2.19 -47.55 99.98
C ILE A 6 3.25 -46.77 99.21
N ILE A 7 4.33 -47.45 98.77
CA ILE A 7 5.41 -46.83 97.99
C ILE A 7 4.88 -46.32 96.63
N VAL A 8 4.06 -47.13 95.94
CA VAL A 8 3.48 -46.74 94.64
C VAL A 8 2.51 -45.57 94.79
N LEU A 9 1.73 -45.52 95.88
CA LEU A 9 0.78 -44.42 96.13
C LEU A 9 1.51 -43.09 96.37
N ILE A 10 2.59 -43.10 97.15
CA ILE A 10 3.40 -41.90 97.39
C ILE A 10 4.06 -41.42 96.09
N LEU A 11 4.60 -42.34 95.28
CA LEU A 11 5.24 -42.01 94.01
C LEU A 11 4.24 -41.43 92.99
N GLY A 12 3.01 -41.97 92.97
CA GLY A 12 1.90 -41.44 92.18
C GLY A 12 1.47 -40.04 92.64
N ALA A 13 1.39 -39.79 93.95
CA ALA A 13 1.06 -38.48 94.49
C ALA A 13 2.13 -37.43 94.14
N VAL A 14 3.42 -37.80 94.22
CA VAL A 14 4.53 -36.93 93.82
C VAL A 14 4.44 -36.60 92.32
N LEU A 15 4.28 -37.59 91.44
CA LEU A 15 4.12 -37.35 90.00
C LEU A 15 2.91 -36.47 89.67
N PHE A 16 1.79 -36.65 90.35
CA PHE A 16 0.59 -35.83 90.18
C PHE A 16 0.84 -34.37 90.56
N THR A 17 1.51 -34.12 91.69
CA THR A 17 1.85 -32.74 92.13
C THR A 17 2.87 -32.07 91.21
N VAL A 18 3.86 -32.81 90.69
CA VAL A 18 4.84 -32.29 89.73
C VAL A 18 4.18 -31.94 88.39
N SER A 19 3.18 -32.73 87.97
CA SER A 19 2.42 -32.44 86.75
C SER A 19 1.60 -31.14 86.84
N PHE A 20 1.22 -30.71 88.05
CA PHE A 20 0.54 -29.44 88.27
C PHE A 20 1.51 -28.24 88.27
N PHE A 21 2.80 -28.49 88.50
CA PHE A 21 3.84 -27.47 88.48
C PHE A 21 4.37 -27.17 87.07
N ILE A 22 4.02 -27.99 86.07
CA ILE A 22 4.16 -27.63 84.65
C ILE A 22 2.96 -26.73 84.34
N PRO A 23 3.13 -25.40 84.30
CA PRO A 23 2.05 -24.52 83.91
C PRO A 23 1.76 -24.87 82.46
N ASP A 24 0.49 -25.11 82.13
CA ASP A 24 0.03 -25.16 80.75
C ASP A 24 0.24 -23.77 80.16
N LYS A 25 1.48 -23.53 79.71
CA LYS A 25 1.88 -22.33 79.03
C LYS A 25 1.16 -22.44 77.70
N GLN A 26 -0.04 -21.87 77.64
CA GLN A 26 -0.53 -21.25 76.43
C GLN A 26 0.53 -20.23 76.03
N VAL A 27 1.59 -20.71 75.35
CA VAL A 27 2.53 -19.88 74.61
C VAL A 27 1.63 -18.98 73.80
N ASN A 28 1.64 -17.67 74.11
CA ASN A 28 0.82 -16.65 73.48
C ASN A 28 0.91 -16.83 71.97
N THR A 29 0.01 -17.64 71.41
CA THR A 29 0.12 -18.11 70.03
C THR A 29 -0.06 -16.91 69.10
N LYS A 30 -0.71 -15.86 69.60
CA LYS A 30 -0.85 -14.54 68.99
C LYS A 30 0.49 -13.79 68.91
N GLU A 31 1.26 -13.71 69.99
CA GLU A 31 2.56 -13.01 69.98
C GLU A 31 3.59 -13.71 69.10
N ILE A 32 3.58 -15.06 69.05
CA ILE A 32 4.47 -15.84 68.17
C ILE A 32 4.06 -15.65 66.71
N LYS A 33 2.76 -15.72 66.39
CA LYS A 33 2.24 -15.47 65.04
C LYS A 33 2.50 -14.04 64.55
N GLU A 34 2.33 -13.03 65.41
CA GLU A 34 2.64 -11.64 65.06
C GLU A 34 4.14 -11.42 64.82
N LYS A 35 5.01 -12.12 65.56
CA LYS A 35 6.46 -12.08 65.32
C LYS A 35 6.83 -12.76 64.01
N GLU A 36 6.25 -13.92 63.72
CA GLU A 36 6.44 -14.62 62.44
C GLU A 36 5.95 -13.78 61.26
N GLU A 37 4.79 -13.13 61.36
CA GLU A 37 4.27 -12.24 60.30
C GLU A 37 5.17 -11.03 60.07
N ARG A 38 5.77 -10.45 61.12
CA ARG A 38 6.70 -9.33 60.96
C ARG A 38 8.00 -9.75 60.30
N ILE A 39 8.59 -10.87 60.74
CA ILE A 39 9.81 -11.41 60.14
C ILE A 39 9.56 -11.83 58.69
N PHE A 40 8.39 -12.42 58.42
CA PHE A 40 7.97 -12.78 57.07
C PHE A 40 7.78 -11.53 56.19
N LYS A 41 7.12 -10.48 56.70
CA LYS A 41 6.97 -9.21 55.96
C LYS A 41 8.31 -8.54 55.70
N GLU A 42 9.22 -8.54 56.66
CA GLU A 42 10.56 -7.97 56.51
C GLU A 42 11.38 -8.73 55.45
N LEU A 43 11.33 -10.07 55.47
CA LEU A 43 12.00 -10.91 54.47
C LEU A 43 11.38 -10.74 53.07
N VAL A 44 10.05 -10.62 52.98
CA VAL A 44 9.35 -10.37 51.73
C VAL A 44 9.63 -8.96 51.20
N GLU A 45 9.61 -7.93 52.04
CA GLU A 45 9.97 -6.57 51.64
C GLU A 45 11.43 -6.46 51.19
N GLN A 46 12.31 -7.30 51.74
CA GLN A 46 13.71 -7.37 51.32
C GLN A 46 13.91 -8.06 49.95
N GLU A 47 13.17 -9.14 49.66
CA GLU A 47 13.34 -9.88 48.38
C GLU A 47 12.45 -9.37 47.22
N LEU A 48 11.33 -8.70 47.50
CA LEU A 48 10.49 -8.08 46.48
C LEU A 48 11.21 -7.11 45.51
N PRO A 49 12.13 -6.22 45.95
CA PRO A 49 12.84 -5.34 45.02
C PRO A 49 13.75 -6.12 44.05
N ASP A 50 14.40 -7.18 44.52
CA ASP A 50 15.27 -8.02 43.67
C ASP A 50 14.44 -8.80 42.64
N ILE A 51 13.28 -9.33 43.03
CA ILE A 51 12.34 -9.97 42.10
C ILE A 51 11.83 -8.96 41.07
N ARG A 52 11.46 -7.75 41.49
CA ARG A 52 11.04 -6.69 40.56
C ARG A 52 12.12 -6.36 39.56
N LYS A 53 13.37 -6.24 40.01
CA LYS A 53 14.51 -5.96 39.15
C LYS A 53 14.77 -7.10 38.17
N MET A 54 14.72 -8.35 38.62
CA MET A 54 14.88 -9.51 37.73
C MET A 54 13.77 -9.58 36.66
N ILE A 55 12.53 -9.23 37.02
CA ILE A 55 11.43 -9.11 36.06
C ILE A 55 11.71 -7.97 35.07
N GLU A 56 12.13 -6.80 35.55
CA GLU A 56 12.44 -5.64 34.71
C GLU A 56 13.58 -5.95 33.73
N ASP A 57 14.68 -6.51 34.20
CA ASP A 57 15.82 -6.94 33.37
C ASP A 57 15.40 -7.98 32.32
N ALA A 58 14.66 -9.02 32.73
CA ALA A 58 14.17 -10.05 31.80
C ALA A 58 13.19 -9.46 30.75
N THR A 59 12.35 -8.51 31.14
CA THR A 59 11.46 -7.83 30.21
C THR A 59 12.23 -6.93 29.25
N GLN A 60 13.25 -6.21 29.73
CA GLN A 60 14.07 -5.34 28.90
C GLN A 60 14.89 -6.12 27.88
N ASP A 61 15.47 -7.26 28.29
CA ASP A 61 16.17 -8.17 27.39
C ASP A 61 15.22 -8.75 26.33
N GLY A 62 14.00 -9.14 26.74
CA GLY A 62 12.96 -9.59 25.81
C GLY A 62 12.57 -8.52 24.78
N ILE A 63 12.43 -7.27 25.22
CA ILE A 63 12.14 -6.12 24.34
C ILE A 63 13.29 -5.90 23.36
N GLU A 64 14.54 -5.87 23.82
CA GLU A 64 15.68 -5.63 22.94
C GLU A 64 15.87 -6.77 21.94
N HIS A 65 15.68 -8.03 22.35
CA HIS A 65 15.70 -9.18 21.45
C HIS A 65 14.58 -9.12 20.39
N ALA A 66 13.36 -8.77 20.80
CA ALA A 66 12.23 -8.63 19.87
C ALA A 66 12.48 -7.49 18.88
N LYS A 67 12.99 -6.36 19.35
CA LYS A 67 13.35 -5.20 18.55
C LYS A 67 14.46 -5.52 17.56
N GLU A 68 15.54 -6.16 17.97
CA GLU A 68 16.65 -6.55 17.10
C GLU A 68 16.19 -7.56 16.03
N THR A 69 15.39 -8.56 16.43
CA THR A 69 14.82 -9.55 15.51
C THR A 69 13.91 -8.87 14.48
N THR A 70 13.03 -7.98 14.93
CA THR A 70 12.12 -7.21 14.07
C THR A 70 12.89 -6.31 13.13
N LYS A 71 13.90 -5.59 13.62
CA LYS A 71 14.78 -4.74 12.81
C LYS A 71 15.45 -5.55 11.71
N ARG A 72 16.03 -6.70 12.04
CA ARG A 72 16.69 -7.57 11.05
C ARG A 72 15.73 -8.12 10.00
N GLN A 73 14.51 -8.49 10.41
CA GLN A 73 13.47 -8.94 9.48
C GLN A 73 13.00 -7.80 8.58
N MET A 74 12.80 -6.60 9.13
CA MET A 74 12.43 -5.40 8.38
C MET A 74 13.51 -4.99 7.39
N GLU A 75 14.79 -5.02 7.77
CA GLU A 75 15.91 -4.73 6.87
C GLU A 75 15.92 -5.70 5.68
N ARG A 76 15.74 -6.99 5.93
CA ARG A 76 15.67 -8.01 4.87
C ARG A 76 14.47 -7.81 3.95
N LEU A 77 13.28 -7.64 4.52
CA LEU A 77 12.06 -7.40 3.75
C LEU A 77 12.17 -6.10 2.94
N THR A 78 12.71 -5.03 3.52
CA THR A 78 12.89 -3.75 2.84
C THR A 78 13.84 -3.89 1.66
N ASN A 79 14.96 -4.59 1.83
CA ASN A 79 15.89 -4.86 0.73
C ASN A 79 15.24 -5.67 -0.40
N GLU A 80 14.48 -6.71 -0.06
CA GLU A 80 13.76 -7.53 -1.04
C GLU A 80 12.70 -6.70 -1.79
N LYS A 81 11.91 -5.88 -1.08
CA LYS A 81 10.90 -5.01 -1.70
C LYS A 81 11.52 -3.91 -2.53
N MET A 82 12.64 -3.33 -2.11
CA MET A 82 13.38 -2.37 -2.91
C MET A 82 13.91 -2.99 -4.21
N MET A 83 14.41 -4.23 -4.15
CA MET A 83 14.82 -4.95 -5.36
C MET A 83 13.63 -5.16 -6.31
N ALA A 84 12.49 -5.62 -5.81
CA ALA A 84 11.29 -5.82 -6.63
C ALA A 84 10.74 -4.51 -7.22
N ILE A 85 10.76 -3.43 -6.44
CA ILE A 85 10.35 -2.09 -6.90
C ILE A 85 11.32 -1.59 -7.97
N ASN A 86 12.63 -1.77 -7.80
CA ASN A 86 13.62 -1.38 -8.81
C ASN A 86 13.41 -2.16 -10.11
N GLU A 87 13.25 -3.49 -10.05
CA GLU A 87 13.00 -4.32 -11.24
C GLU A 87 11.70 -3.94 -11.97
N TYR A 88 10.63 -3.68 -11.22
CA TYR A 88 9.38 -3.17 -11.78
C TYR A 88 9.56 -1.78 -12.39
N SER A 89 10.29 -0.89 -11.71
CA SER A 89 10.55 0.47 -12.19
C SER A 89 11.36 0.46 -13.48
N ASP A 90 12.38 -0.41 -13.58
CA ASP A 90 13.17 -0.58 -14.80
C ASP A 90 12.30 -1.09 -15.96
N THR A 91 11.38 -2.01 -15.69
CA THR A 91 10.42 -2.51 -16.69
C THR A 91 9.49 -1.40 -17.16
N VAL A 92 8.83 -0.69 -16.24
CA VAL A 92 7.93 0.43 -16.55
C VAL A 92 8.68 1.53 -17.30
N MET A 93 9.90 1.88 -16.89
CA MET A 93 10.72 2.90 -17.55
C MET A 93 11.07 2.48 -18.98
N SER A 94 11.40 1.21 -19.20
CA SER A 94 11.66 0.66 -20.53
C SER A 94 10.41 0.73 -21.42
N GLU A 95 9.24 0.39 -20.88
CA GLU A 95 7.97 0.51 -21.60
C GLU A 95 7.62 1.96 -21.92
N ILE A 96 7.85 2.89 -20.99
CA ILE A 96 7.67 4.33 -21.23
C ILE A 96 8.60 4.80 -22.36
N HIS A 97 9.88 4.39 -22.33
CA HIS A 97 10.83 4.75 -23.37
C HIS A 97 10.40 4.22 -24.74
N LYS A 98 9.98 2.95 -24.80
CA LYS A 98 9.46 2.34 -26.02
C LYS A 98 8.20 3.04 -26.53
N ASN A 99 7.24 3.31 -25.65
CA ASN A 99 6.00 4.01 -26.02
C ASN A 99 6.29 5.43 -26.53
N HIS A 100 7.26 6.12 -25.93
CA HIS A 100 7.71 7.43 -26.39
C HIS A 100 8.33 7.34 -27.80
N GLU A 101 9.19 6.36 -28.04
CA GLU A 101 9.78 6.11 -29.36
C GLU A 101 8.72 5.80 -30.42
N GLU A 102 7.76 4.92 -30.11
CA GLU A 102 6.65 4.59 -31.01
C GLU A 102 5.76 5.81 -31.31
N ALA A 103 5.47 6.65 -30.30
CA ALA A 103 4.68 7.87 -30.50
C ALA A 103 5.39 8.89 -31.39
N VAL A 104 6.70 9.12 -31.16
CA VAL A 104 7.51 10.01 -32.00
C VAL A 104 7.63 9.45 -33.42
N PHE A 105 7.81 8.13 -33.57
CA PHE A 105 7.86 7.47 -34.87
C PHE A 105 6.54 7.60 -35.64
N LEU A 106 5.40 7.42 -34.97
CA LEU A 106 4.08 7.63 -35.59
C LEU A 106 3.89 9.09 -36.02
N TYR A 107 4.36 10.05 -35.22
CA TYR A 107 4.35 11.47 -35.57
C TYR A 107 5.19 11.74 -36.83
N ASP A 108 6.41 11.22 -36.89
CA ASP A 108 7.30 11.37 -38.04
C ASP A 108 6.72 10.71 -39.30
N MET A 109 6.15 9.51 -39.18
CA MET A 109 5.50 8.83 -40.30
C MET A 109 4.27 9.59 -40.80
N LEU A 110 3.46 10.13 -39.88
CA LEU A 110 2.28 10.94 -40.23
C LEU A 110 2.72 12.20 -40.97
N ASN A 111 3.74 12.89 -40.47
CA ASN A 111 4.28 14.09 -41.09
C ASN A 111 4.89 13.79 -42.48
N ASN A 112 5.65 12.70 -42.59
CA ASN A 112 6.21 12.25 -43.88
C ASN A 112 5.10 11.89 -44.88
N LYS A 113 4.07 11.15 -44.45
CA LYS A 113 2.91 10.82 -45.29
C LYS A 113 2.16 12.07 -45.73
N HIS A 114 1.99 13.05 -44.84
CA HIS A 114 1.38 14.33 -45.18
C HIS A 114 2.19 15.07 -46.26
N ALA A 115 3.51 15.11 -46.12
CA ALA A 115 4.40 15.70 -47.12
C ALA A 115 4.30 14.97 -48.48
N GLN A 116 4.30 13.62 -48.47
CA GLN A 116 4.13 12.82 -49.69
C GLN A 116 2.79 13.09 -50.37
N VAL A 117 1.68 13.05 -49.63
CA VAL A 117 0.33 13.32 -50.18
C VAL A 117 0.26 14.73 -50.78
N LYS A 118 0.85 15.72 -50.12
CA LYS A 118 0.89 17.10 -50.62
C LYS A 118 1.69 17.22 -51.92
N ASN A 119 2.85 16.56 -52.00
CA ASN A 119 3.69 16.55 -53.19
C ASN A 119 3.00 15.81 -54.35
N THR A 120 2.44 14.63 -54.11
CA THR A 120 1.69 13.87 -55.13
C THR A 120 0.46 14.65 -55.61
N ALA A 121 -0.27 15.32 -54.71
CA ALA A 121 -1.38 16.19 -55.11
C ALA A 121 -0.91 17.38 -55.96
N ALA A 122 0.25 17.96 -55.66
CA ALA A 122 0.84 19.03 -56.47
C ALA A 122 1.23 18.52 -57.88
N GLU A 123 1.88 17.35 -57.96
CA GLU A 123 2.23 16.70 -59.23
C GLU A 123 0.99 16.37 -60.07
N LEU A 124 -0.06 15.81 -59.44
CA LEU A 124 -1.31 15.44 -60.11
C LEU A 124 -2.04 16.68 -60.64
N ASN A 125 -2.00 17.80 -59.90
CA ASN A 125 -2.49 19.09 -60.38
C ASN A 125 -1.67 19.63 -61.55
N GLN A 126 -0.35 19.46 -61.54
CA GLN A 126 0.52 19.87 -62.65
C GLN A 126 0.26 19.03 -63.90
N VAL A 127 0.17 17.70 -63.76
CA VAL A 127 -0.17 16.77 -64.85
C VAL A 127 -1.56 17.07 -65.39
N MET A 128 -2.54 17.36 -64.52
CA MET A 128 -3.89 17.74 -64.96
C MET A 128 -3.90 19.08 -65.71
N LYS A 129 -3.10 20.07 -65.29
CA LYS A 129 -2.93 21.33 -66.02
C LYS A 129 -2.26 21.12 -67.38
N GLN A 130 -1.20 20.31 -67.44
CA GLN A 130 -0.51 19.96 -68.70
C GLN A 130 -1.42 19.16 -69.64
N SER A 131 -2.23 18.23 -69.10
CA SER A 131 -3.22 17.46 -69.87
C SER A 131 -4.36 18.35 -70.38
N LYS A 132 -4.85 19.30 -69.57
CA LYS A 132 -5.83 20.31 -70.02
C LYS A 132 -5.23 21.22 -71.08
N GLN A 133 -3.96 21.61 -70.96
CA GLN A 133 -3.26 22.39 -71.98
C GLN A 133 -3.05 21.58 -73.28
N ALA A 134 -2.68 20.31 -73.19
CA ALA A 134 -2.52 19.40 -74.32
C ALA A 134 -3.87 19.05 -74.99
N GLN A 135 -4.94 18.92 -74.20
CA GLN A 135 -6.30 18.81 -74.73
C GLN A 135 -6.75 20.11 -75.39
N ASN A 136 -6.38 21.28 -74.85
CA ASN A 136 -6.74 22.56 -75.47
C ASN A 136 -5.96 22.81 -76.77
N THR A 137 -4.71 22.38 -76.89
CA THR A 137 -3.98 22.40 -78.18
C THR A 137 -4.48 21.34 -79.16
N ALA A 138 -4.99 20.20 -78.69
CA ALA A 138 -5.64 19.20 -79.56
C ALA A 138 -7.08 19.58 -79.95
N LYS A 139 -7.78 20.40 -79.14
CA LYS A 139 -9.13 20.94 -79.43
C LYS A 139 -9.12 22.25 -80.22
N ALA A 140 -7.95 22.80 -80.57
CA ALA A 140 -7.82 23.95 -81.46
C ALA A 140 -8.25 23.68 -82.92
N ASN A 141 -8.66 22.45 -83.26
CA ASN A 141 -9.36 22.10 -84.49
C ASN A 141 -10.73 21.47 -84.18
N LYS A 142 -11.64 22.22 -83.56
CA LYS A 142 -13.10 22.23 -83.86
C LYS A 142 -13.83 23.26 -82.97
N VAL A 143 -14.35 24.25 -83.69
CA VAL A 143 -15.25 25.37 -83.39
C VAL A 143 -16.19 25.26 -82.17
N ASN A 144 -16.27 26.39 -81.45
CA ASN A 144 -17.31 27.01 -80.61
C ASN A 144 -18.37 26.14 -79.90
N ASP A 145 -18.50 26.35 -78.59
CA ASP A 145 -19.74 26.88 -77.98
C ASP A 145 -19.48 27.36 -76.53
N GLU A 146 -20.42 28.09 -75.98
CA GLU A 146 -20.26 29.29 -75.16
C GLU A 146 -20.01 29.11 -73.64
N LYS A 147 -19.25 30.07 -73.11
CA LYS A 147 -19.38 30.86 -71.87
C LYS A 147 -19.73 30.26 -70.49
N GLU A 148 -18.89 30.72 -69.57
CA GLU A 148 -19.15 31.32 -68.25
C GLU A 148 -19.40 30.44 -67.01
N ALA A 149 -18.34 30.39 -66.20
CA ALA A 149 -18.26 30.79 -64.79
C ALA A 149 -19.23 30.19 -63.77
N LYS A 150 -18.64 29.43 -62.82
CA LYS A 150 -18.79 29.51 -61.35
C LYS A 150 -17.83 28.46 -60.77
N GLU A 151 -16.68 28.86 -60.22
CA GLU A 151 -16.56 29.15 -58.78
C GLU A 151 -17.60 28.40 -57.96
N GLU A 152 -17.24 27.22 -57.44
CA GLU A 152 -17.63 26.81 -56.10
C GLU A 152 -16.85 25.59 -55.61
N LYS A 153 -16.32 25.74 -54.39
CA LYS A 153 -15.92 24.71 -53.42
C LYS A 153 -14.55 24.06 -53.61
N SER A 154 -13.54 24.93 -53.58
CA SER A 154 -12.39 24.74 -52.68
C SER A 154 -12.88 24.81 -51.23
N ALA A 155 -13.39 23.70 -50.71
CA ALA A 155 -13.66 23.53 -49.29
C ALA A 155 -13.65 22.04 -48.98
N LEU A 156 -12.47 21.49 -48.66
CA LEU A 156 -12.38 20.37 -47.71
C LEU A 156 -10.97 20.37 -47.07
N LEU A 157 -10.89 21.14 -45.99
CA LEU A 157 -10.21 20.79 -44.74
C LEU A 157 -8.71 20.45 -44.85
N SER A 158 -7.89 21.50 -44.80
CA SER A 158 -6.68 21.42 -43.99
C SER A 158 -7.13 21.31 -42.52
N PRO A 159 -6.82 20.24 -41.78
CA PRO A 159 -6.64 20.43 -40.36
C PRO A 159 -5.31 21.18 -40.21
N GLU A 160 -5.38 22.50 -40.01
CA GLU A 160 -4.29 23.24 -39.38
C GLU A 160 -4.10 22.63 -37.98
N PHE A 161 -3.22 21.65 -37.87
CA PHE A 161 -2.55 21.38 -36.62
C PHE A 161 -1.50 22.47 -36.46
N GLU A 162 -1.83 23.47 -35.64
CA GLU A 162 -0.85 24.34 -35.00
C GLU A 162 0.29 23.45 -34.45
N PRO A 163 1.55 23.65 -34.87
CA PRO A 163 2.64 22.90 -34.30
C PRO A 163 2.77 23.30 -32.83
N MET A 164 2.43 22.40 -31.92
CA MET A 164 2.85 22.53 -30.53
C MET A 164 4.37 22.47 -30.54
N SER A 165 4.99 23.65 -30.44
CA SER A 165 6.43 23.83 -30.29
C SER A 165 6.91 23.02 -29.08
N LEU A 166 7.60 21.91 -29.33
CA LEU A 166 8.52 21.36 -28.32
C LEU A 166 9.69 22.35 -28.24
N ALA A 167 9.57 23.29 -27.31
CA ALA A 167 10.74 23.95 -26.76
C ALA A 167 11.64 22.86 -26.19
N LYS A 168 12.89 22.82 -26.66
CA LYS A 168 13.97 22.12 -25.97
C LYS A 168 14.09 22.76 -24.59
N ASP A 169 13.62 22.08 -23.56
CA ASP A 169 14.04 22.34 -22.19
C ASP A 169 14.85 21.15 -21.70
N GLU A 170 16.16 21.35 -21.67
CA GLU A 170 17.06 20.57 -20.82
C GLU A 170 16.82 20.98 -19.36
N ASN A 171 15.86 20.32 -18.68
CA ASN A 171 15.90 20.24 -17.22
C ASN A 171 15.01 19.08 -16.71
N VAL A 172 15.54 17.86 -16.75
CA VAL A 172 14.92 16.71 -16.10
C VAL A 172 15.25 16.77 -14.62
N ASN A 173 14.55 17.61 -13.84
CA ASN A 173 14.54 17.58 -12.37
C ASN A 173 13.38 18.41 -11.81
N ASN A 174 12.14 18.03 -12.13
CA ASN A 174 10.96 18.13 -11.27
C ASN A 174 9.73 17.74 -12.10
N VAL A 175 9.33 16.47 -12.05
CA VAL A 175 7.97 16.09 -12.43
C VAL A 175 7.15 16.14 -11.14
N GLU A 176 6.50 17.27 -10.90
CA GLU A 176 5.44 17.34 -9.90
C GLU A 176 4.25 16.55 -10.45
N ILE A 177 3.96 15.40 -9.81
CA ILE A 177 2.85 14.52 -10.20
C ILE A 177 1.55 15.28 -9.90
N MET A 178 0.99 15.89 -10.93
CA MET A 178 -0.35 16.47 -10.87
C MET A 178 -1.35 15.31 -10.90
N PHE A 179 -1.86 14.92 -9.73
CA PHE A 179 -3.04 14.06 -9.65
C PHE A 179 -4.22 14.81 -10.28
N ALA A 180 -4.57 14.46 -11.52
CA ALA A 180 -5.81 14.88 -12.12
C ALA A 180 -6.94 14.24 -11.31
N THR A 181 -7.57 15.04 -10.45
CA THR A 181 -8.86 14.70 -9.83
C THR A 181 -9.91 14.90 -10.91
N ASP A 182 -10.12 13.86 -11.73
CA ASP A 182 -11.21 13.82 -12.68
C ASP A 182 -12.53 13.69 -11.92
N ALA A 183 -13.45 14.62 -12.16
CA ALA A 183 -14.78 14.73 -11.54
C ALA A 183 -15.75 13.55 -11.85
N ASN A 184 -15.24 12.43 -12.35
CA ASN A 184 -15.98 11.18 -12.63
C ASN A 184 -15.81 10.10 -11.55
N GLU A 185 -14.92 10.31 -10.58
CA GLU A 185 -14.58 9.33 -9.53
C GLU A 185 -15.78 8.97 -8.63
N SER A 186 -16.73 9.91 -8.47
CA SER A 186 -17.94 9.68 -7.65
C SER A 186 -18.84 8.58 -8.22
N ASN A 187 -19.03 8.53 -9.54
CA ASN A 187 -19.91 7.54 -10.18
C ASN A 187 -19.27 6.14 -10.18
N SER A 188 -17.95 6.07 -10.38
CA SER A 188 -17.21 4.81 -10.32
C SER A 188 -17.31 4.16 -8.93
N ASN A 189 -17.22 4.96 -7.87
CA ASN A 189 -17.33 4.46 -6.49
C ASN A 189 -18.73 3.93 -6.17
N ASP A 190 -19.79 4.63 -6.62
CA ASP A 190 -21.17 4.16 -6.44
C ASP A 190 -21.44 2.85 -7.21
N GLN A 191 -20.91 2.71 -8.43
CA GLN A 191 -21.02 1.49 -9.23
C GLN A 191 -20.28 0.31 -8.59
N ILE A 192 -19.11 0.54 -8.00
CA ILE A 192 -18.37 -0.49 -7.25
C ILE A 192 -19.26 -1.04 -6.11
N LEU A 193 -19.91 -0.15 -5.36
CA LEU A 193 -20.74 -0.53 -4.21
C LEU A 193 -22.02 -1.25 -4.64
N GLU A 194 -22.67 -0.83 -5.73
CA GLU A 194 -23.88 -1.50 -6.25
C GLU A 194 -23.55 -2.92 -6.74
N MET A 195 -22.45 -3.08 -7.46
CA MET A 195 -22.01 -4.38 -7.96
C MET A 195 -21.54 -5.31 -6.83
N HIS A 196 -20.92 -4.77 -5.78
CA HIS A 196 -20.57 -5.54 -4.58
C HIS A 196 -21.82 -5.99 -3.80
N LYS A 197 -22.81 -5.10 -3.62
CA LYS A 197 -24.11 -5.45 -3.02
C LYS A 197 -24.88 -6.49 -3.83
N ALA A 198 -24.72 -6.51 -5.15
CA ALA A 198 -25.24 -7.54 -6.03
C ALA A 198 -24.49 -8.89 -5.91
N GLY A 199 -23.46 -8.98 -5.07
CA GLY A 199 -22.68 -10.20 -4.81
C GLY A 199 -21.61 -10.50 -5.86
N LYS A 200 -21.26 -9.55 -6.74
CA LYS A 200 -20.17 -9.75 -7.71
C LYS A 200 -18.82 -9.71 -6.98
N SER A 201 -17.91 -10.60 -7.40
CA SER A 201 -16.55 -10.64 -6.85
C SER A 201 -15.74 -9.39 -7.21
N ASN A 202 -14.84 -8.94 -6.33
CA ASN A 202 -13.99 -7.76 -6.54
C ASN A 202 -13.18 -7.82 -7.84
N MET A 203 -12.74 -9.02 -8.25
CA MET A 203 -12.04 -9.22 -9.53
C MET A 203 -12.95 -9.01 -10.75
N ALA A 204 -14.23 -9.37 -10.66
CA ALA A 204 -15.20 -9.15 -11.73
C ALA A 204 -15.53 -7.66 -11.86
N ILE A 205 -15.71 -6.96 -10.74
CA ILE A 205 -15.97 -5.52 -10.68
C ILE A 205 -14.78 -4.75 -11.29
N ALA A 206 -13.55 -5.09 -10.90
CA ALA A 206 -12.33 -4.52 -11.46
C ALA A 206 -12.25 -4.68 -12.99
N ARG A 207 -12.58 -5.88 -13.50
CA ARG A 207 -12.56 -6.15 -14.95
C ARG A 207 -13.67 -5.41 -15.70
N GLU A 208 -14.86 -5.27 -15.12
CA GLU A 208 -16.03 -4.67 -15.75
C GLU A 208 -15.95 -3.13 -15.76
N LEU A 209 -15.34 -2.54 -14.73
CA LEU A 209 -15.15 -1.08 -14.61
C LEU A 209 -13.77 -0.60 -15.11
N GLY A 210 -12.88 -1.52 -15.47
CA GLY A 210 -11.51 -1.19 -15.88
C GLY A 210 -10.65 -0.63 -14.74
N LEU A 211 -11.02 -0.91 -13.49
CA LEU A 211 -10.36 -0.43 -12.26
C LEU A 211 -9.37 -1.47 -11.73
N GLY A 212 -8.39 -1.02 -10.94
CA GLY A 212 -7.47 -1.92 -10.25
C GLY A 212 -8.18 -2.73 -9.16
N ILE A 213 -7.82 -4.01 -8.98
CA ILE A 213 -8.40 -4.86 -7.91
C ILE A 213 -8.17 -4.24 -6.52
N GLY A 214 -7.05 -3.53 -6.34
CA GLY A 214 -6.74 -2.79 -5.13
C GLY A 214 -7.65 -1.59 -4.89
N GLU A 215 -8.01 -0.85 -5.95
CA GLU A 215 -8.91 0.31 -5.88
C GLU A 215 -10.33 -0.12 -5.49
N VAL A 216 -10.84 -1.16 -6.16
CA VAL A 216 -12.16 -1.75 -5.85
C VAL A 216 -12.23 -2.20 -4.39
N LYS A 217 -11.18 -2.86 -3.89
CA LYS A 217 -11.11 -3.29 -2.49
C LYS A 217 -11.05 -2.11 -1.52
N LEU A 218 -10.27 -1.08 -1.83
CA LEU A 218 -10.15 0.11 -0.99
C LEU A 218 -11.49 0.82 -0.83
N VAL A 219 -12.25 0.95 -1.92
CA VAL A 219 -13.59 1.57 -1.90
C VAL A 219 -14.58 0.74 -1.08
N ILE A 220 -14.59 -0.59 -1.25
CA ILE A 220 -15.45 -1.46 -0.43
C ILE A 220 -15.07 -1.37 1.05
N ASP A 221 -13.78 -1.47 1.38
CA ASP A 221 -13.30 -1.43 2.77
C ASP A 221 -13.61 -0.08 3.44
N LEU A 222 -13.54 1.05 2.71
CA LEU A 222 -13.90 2.38 3.25
C LEU A 222 -15.39 2.53 3.57
N PHE A 223 -16.26 1.95 2.73
CA PHE A 223 -17.71 2.15 2.82
C PHE A 223 -18.44 1.05 3.59
N GLU A 224 -17.94 -0.18 3.62
CA GLU A 224 -18.49 -1.29 4.42
C GLU A 224 -17.74 -1.50 5.74
N GLY A 225 -16.44 -1.17 5.82
CA GLY A 225 -15.61 -1.35 7.01
C GLY A 225 -15.64 -0.18 8.00
N GLY A 226 -16.45 0.85 7.74
CA GLY A 226 -16.58 2.07 8.56
C GLY A 226 -17.66 2.04 9.65
N MET A 227 -18.10 0.86 10.10
CA MET A 227 -18.98 0.69 11.28
C MET A 227 -18.26 0.00 12.43
#